data_AF-A0A6S6M8Y5-F1
#
_entry.id   AF-A0A6S6M8Y5-F1
#
_cell.length_a   1.000
_cell.length_b   1.000
_cell.length_c   1.000
_cell.angle_alpha   90.00
_cell.angle_beta   90.00
_cell.angle_gamma   90.00
#
_symmetry.space_group_name_H-M   'P 1'
#
loop_
_entity.id
_entity.type
_entity.pdbx_description
1 polymer ?
#
loop_
_entity_poly.entity_id
_entity_poly.type
_entity_poly.pdbx_seq_one_letter_code
_entity_poly.pdbx_strand_id
1 'polypeptide(L)'
;MAVEISRANARQIRAKLMSAPVAPGSYAPFINAGTEKILSVLEQNYFCEDLAEGVSCFKYLEGDYGSGKTQFIQSLAERADHNQLVSAIVNIGVECPFNSPLAIFKSIMASFVPPRKHYLENLDDKGIEVLLRAWVVGRLCELGWNVGEEVPDMARRQVEQNFTRTWHGPPDQQMAYALMALGKRTLDWECGADESSTDRDLRSWVRGENVRSKALKEIYGLHEPARDETAFRRLKTVVKFLRTRLGFKGFFIAFDEGTRTSVFRRGSVKQKQAIENMLSMINENAEGEFGGVMFMYAATPDFRSDVIQNYQALNDRIGSVAFVPGRPMTPLIELQGLNSDAMIREIGIKLYGVFAKADGIELDDEVQLNNIDVLVEALKNLKYYEKVPPRDFVYNYCRLLDHQKLGEASLSPQDAEQFVKSHEIPETEDEE
;
A
#
# COMPACT_ATOMS: atom_id res chain seq x y z
N MET A 1 -0.21 2.25 -22.22
CA MET A 1 -1.28 3.19 -22.61
C MET A 1 -1.71 3.94 -21.36
N ALA A 2 -1.68 5.27 -21.36
CA ALA A 2 -2.16 6.04 -20.22
C ALA A 2 -3.66 5.77 -20.07
N VAL A 3 -4.06 5.18 -18.94
CA VAL A 3 -5.48 4.92 -18.65
C VAL A 3 -6.16 6.27 -18.53
N GLU A 4 -7.14 6.53 -19.39
CA GLU A 4 -7.88 7.79 -19.34
C GLU A 4 -8.77 7.80 -18.09
N ILE A 5 -8.62 8.81 -17.23
CA ILE A 5 -9.39 8.89 -15.98
C ILE A 5 -10.86 9.18 -16.28
N SER A 6 -11.80 8.46 -15.67
CA SER A 6 -13.22 8.77 -15.80
C SER A 6 -13.59 10.03 -15.02
N ARG A 7 -14.66 10.75 -15.41
CA ARG A 7 -15.15 11.91 -14.66
C ARG A 7 -15.53 11.57 -13.21
N ALA A 8 -16.07 10.37 -12.99
CA ALA A 8 -16.40 9.89 -11.65
C ALA A 8 -15.14 9.72 -10.78
N ASN A 9 -14.09 9.09 -11.31
CA ASN A 9 -12.82 8.93 -10.60
C ASN A 9 -12.14 10.28 -10.35
N ALA A 10 -12.18 11.19 -11.33
CA ALA A 10 -11.65 12.54 -11.19
C ALA A 10 -12.32 13.30 -10.04
N ARG A 11 -13.66 13.20 -9.91
CA ARG A 11 -14.40 13.78 -8.78
C ARG A 11 -13.98 13.18 -7.43
N GLN A 12 -13.72 11.87 -7.37
CA GLN A 12 -13.23 11.25 -6.14
C GLN A 12 -11.82 11.72 -5.76
N ILE A 13 -10.91 11.88 -6.74
CA ILE A 13 -9.58 12.44 -6.49
C ILE A 13 -9.69 13.86 -5.96
N ARG A 14 -10.44 14.73 -6.66
CA ARG A 14 -10.67 16.12 -6.26
C ARG A 14 -11.22 16.20 -4.84
N ALA A 15 -12.28 15.44 -4.53
CA ALA A 15 -12.88 15.43 -3.20
C ALA A 15 -11.88 15.02 -2.11
N LYS A 16 -11.07 13.97 -2.35
CA LYS A 16 -10.03 13.55 -1.42
C LYS A 16 -8.97 14.63 -1.20
N LEU A 17 -8.40 15.17 -2.28
CA LEU A 17 -7.33 16.17 -2.21
C LEU A 17 -7.78 17.49 -1.57
N MET A 18 -9.02 17.92 -1.83
CA MET A 18 -9.62 19.10 -1.18
C MET A 18 -9.88 18.89 0.31
N SER A 19 -10.22 17.66 0.72
CA SER A 19 -10.40 17.34 2.15
C SER A 19 -9.08 17.29 2.92
N ALA A 20 -8.03 16.75 2.30
CA ALA A 20 -6.68 16.69 2.86
C ALA A 20 -5.65 16.47 1.73
N PRO A 21 -4.45 17.09 1.80
CA PRO A 21 -3.39 16.89 0.82
C PRO A 21 -2.65 15.56 1.07
N VAL A 22 -3.39 14.46 0.98
CA VAL A 22 -2.91 13.08 1.16
C VAL A 22 -3.07 12.29 -0.13
N ALA A 23 -2.25 11.27 -0.31
CA ALA A 23 -2.27 10.44 -1.51
C ALA A 23 -3.68 9.83 -1.72
N PRO A 24 -4.25 9.88 -2.94
CA PRO A 24 -5.68 9.61 -3.17
C PRO A 24 -6.03 8.11 -3.21
N GLY A 25 -5.21 7.23 -2.64
CA GLY A 25 -5.42 5.78 -2.59
C GLY A 25 -5.08 5.13 -3.92
N SER A 26 -5.99 4.29 -4.42
CA SER A 26 -5.86 3.65 -5.73
C SER A 26 -5.74 4.61 -6.92
N TYR A 27 -6.09 5.87 -6.71
CA TYR A 27 -5.96 6.90 -7.72
C TYR A 27 -4.58 7.58 -7.75
N ALA A 28 -3.65 7.18 -6.89
CA ALA A 28 -2.31 7.75 -6.83
C ALA A 28 -1.62 7.83 -8.21
N PRO A 29 -1.66 6.80 -9.10
CA PRO A 29 -0.99 6.87 -10.40
C PRO A 29 -1.38 8.07 -11.27
N PHE A 30 -2.61 8.60 -11.14
CA PHE A 30 -3.11 9.71 -11.97
C PHE A 30 -2.40 11.05 -11.70
N ILE A 31 -1.83 11.23 -10.51
CA ILE A 31 -1.10 12.45 -10.11
C ILE A 31 0.37 12.19 -9.78
N ASN A 32 0.83 10.95 -9.99
CA ASN A 32 2.22 10.57 -9.73
C ASN A 32 3.15 11.18 -10.78
N ALA A 33 4.27 11.77 -10.36
CA ALA A 33 5.30 12.32 -11.24
C ALA A 33 6.70 12.04 -10.69
N GLY A 34 7.73 12.05 -11.53
CA GLY A 34 9.15 11.89 -11.15
C GLY A 34 9.59 10.49 -10.69
N THR A 35 8.69 9.62 -10.21
CA THR A 35 9.03 8.28 -9.66
C THR A 35 8.86 7.13 -10.67
N GLU A 36 8.34 7.43 -11.86
CA GLU A 36 7.95 6.47 -12.90
C GLU A 36 9.05 5.49 -13.29
N LYS A 37 10.30 5.96 -13.39
CA LYS A 37 11.45 5.12 -13.72
C LYS A 37 11.71 4.07 -12.65
N ILE A 38 11.60 4.43 -11.37
CA ILE A 38 11.82 3.50 -10.26
C ILE A 38 10.68 2.49 -10.20
N LEU A 39 9.44 2.97 -10.26
CA LEU A 39 8.25 2.10 -10.25
C LEU A 39 8.29 1.07 -11.39
N SER A 40 8.71 1.49 -12.59
CA SER A 40 8.80 0.60 -13.76
C SER A 40 9.87 -0.47 -13.62
N VAL A 41 11.03 -0.13 -13.05
CA VAL A 41 12.07 -1.13 -12.79
C VAL A 41 11.60 -2.12 -11.71
N LEU A 42 10.97 -1.64 -10.63
CA LEU A 42 10.43 -2.55 -9.61
C LEU A 42 9.35 -3.49 -10.18
N GLU A 43 8.47 -2.96 -11.02
CA GLU A 43 7.44 -3.75 -11.68
C GLU A 43 8.04 -4.81 -12.61
N GLN A 44 8.93 -4.40 -13.53
CA GLN A 44 9.53 -5.29 -14.51
C GLN A 44 10.40 -6.37 -13.86
N ASN A 45 11.20 -6.00 -12.86
CA ASN A 45 12.12 -6.92 -12.23
C ASN A 45 11.46 -7.82 -11.19
N TYR A 46 10.37 -7.40 -10.54
CA TYR A 46 9.78 -8.19 -9.46
C TYR A 46 8.36 -8.66 -9.76
N PHE A 47 7.50 -7.78 -10.25
CA PHE A 47 6.06 -8.05 -10.28
C PHE A 47 5.63 -8.90 -11.48
N CYS A 48 6.30 -8.77 -12.62
CA CYS A 48 5.94 -9.52 -13.81
C CYS A 48 6.22 -11.03 -13.67
N GLU A 49 7.38 -11.42 -13.11
CA GLU A 49 7.85 -12.82 -13.13
C GLU A 49 8.45 -13.27 -11.78
N ASP A 50 9.50 -12.61 -11.31
CA ASP A 50 10.30 -13.01 -10.12
C ASP A 50 9.47 -13.41 -8.89
N LEU A 51 8.50 -12.58 -8.46
CA LEU A 51 7.67 -12.92 -7.29
C LEU A 51 6.82 -14.18 -7.53
N ALA A 52 6.36 -14.41 -8.76
CA ALA A 52 5.64 -15.62 -9.15
C ALA A 52 6.52 -16.87 -9.07
N GLU A 53 7.81 -16.74 -9.38
CA GLU A 53 8.79 -17.82 -9.24
C GLU A 53 9.25 -18.04 -7.79
N GLY A 54 8.88 -17.13 -6.88
CA GLY A 54 9.19 -17.23 -5.46
C GLY A 54 10.44 -16.48 -5.04
N VAL A 55 10.99 -15.63 -5.91
CA VAL A 55 11.96 -14.61 -5.51
C VAL A 55 11.30 -13.69 -4.50
N SER A 56 12.08 -13.22 -3.54
CA SER A 56 11.64 -12.27 -2.52
C SER A 56 12.66 -11.16 -2.36
N CYS A 57 12.19 -9.97 -1.97
CA CYS A 57 13.08 -8.82 -1.82
C CYS A 57 12.60 -7.85 -0.75
N PHE A 58 13.53 -7.07 -0.22
CA PHE A 58 13.26 -5.98 0.70
C PHE A 58 13.69 -4.65 0.10
N LYS A 59 12.84 -3.63 0.24
CA LYS A 59 13.12 -2.23 -0.15
C LYS A 59 12.92 -1.29 1.03
N TYR A 60 13.84 -0.35 1.17
CA TYR A 60 13.77 0.73 2.14
C TYR A 60 13.49 2.03 1.39
N LEU A 61 12.35 2.66 1.65
CA LEU A 61 11.92 3.90 1.01
C LEU A 61 12.18 5.09 1.94
N GLU A 62 13.15 5.90 1.58
CA GLU A 62 13.56 7.09 2.33
C GLU A 62 12.97 8.37 1.73
N GLY A 63 12.43 9.23 2.60
CA GLY A 63 12.06 10.59 2.20
C GLY A 63 11.42 11.37 3.35
N ASP A 64 11.49 12.68 3.29
CA ASP A 64 10.93 13.56 4.32
C ASP A 64 9.42 13.46 4.45
N TYR A 65 8.88 14.08 5.49
CA TYR A 65 7.46 14.34 5.56
C TYR A 65 6.99 15.13 4.34
N GLY A 66 5.93 14.67 3.67
CA GLY A 66 5.39 15.33 2.49
C GLY A 66 6.13 15.08 1.17
N SER A 67 7.20 14.27 1.16
CA SER A 67 7.97 13.91 -0.04
C SER A 67 7.27 12.93 -1.01
N GLY A 68 6.11 12.38 -0.63
CA GLY A 68 5.37 11.44 -1.48
C GLY A 68 5.60 9.96 -1.19
N LYS A 69 6.09 9.56 -0.01
CA LYS A 69 6.23 8.12 0.36
C LYS A 69 4.94 7.32 0.20
N THR A 70 3.84 7.78 0.79
CA THR A 70 2.52 7.15 0.66
C THR A 70 2.06 7.11 -0.79
N GLN A 71 2.31 8.19 -1.54
CA GLN A 71 2.00 8.29 -2.97
C GLN A 71 2.77 7.25 -3.80
N PHE A 72 4.05 7.04 -3.51
CA PHE A 72 4.89 6.02 -4.12
C PHE A 72 4.38 4.61 -3.82
N ILE A 73 4.11 4.30 -2.54
CA ILE A 73 3.59 3.00 -2.09
C ILE A 73 2.26 2.68 -2.79
N GLN A 74 1.34 3.64 -2.82
CA GLN A 74 0.03 3.44 -3.46
C GLN A 74 0.16 3.28 -4.98
N SER A 75 1.02 4.06 -5.63
CA SER A 75 1.28 3.91 -7.07
C SER A 75 1.88 2.55 -7.41
N LEU A 76 2.75 2.02 -6.54
CA LEU A 76 3.33 0.68 -6.69
C LEU A 76 2.30 -0.42 -6.40
N ALA A 77 1.41 -0.22 -5.43
CA ALA A 77 0.31 -1.16 -5.14
C ALA A 77 -0.65 -1.31 -6.32
N GLU A 78 -0.95 -0.22 -7.05
CA GLU A 78 -1.76 -0.30 -8.27
C GLU A 78 -1.04 -1.08 -9.39
N ARG A 79 0.29 -0.97 -9.49
CA ARG A 79 1.06 -1.84 -10.41
C ARG A 79 1.04 -3.30 -9.95
N ALA A 80 1.10 -3.54 -8.64
CA ALA A 80 0.97 -4.89 -8.09
C ALA A 80 -0.41 -5.50 -8.47
N ASP A 81 -1.49 -4.72 -8.36
CA ASP A 81 -2.84 -5.11 -8.79
C ASP A 81 -2.90 -5.47 -10.28
N HIS A 82 -2.34 -4.61 -11.15
CA HIS A 82 -2.25 -4.88 -12.60
C HIS A 82 -1.48 -6.16 -12.92
N ASN A 83 -0.47 -6.52 -12.12
CA ASN A 83 0.31 -7.75 -12.26
C ASN A 83 -0.30 -8.96 -11.51
N GLN A 84 -1.54 -8.83 -11.01
CA GLN A 84 -2.27 -9.88 -10.29
C GLN A 84 -1.58 -10.32 -8.98
N LEU A 85 -0.95 -9.37 -8.29
CA LEU A 85 -0.34 -9.56 -6.97
C LEU A 85 -1.28 -9.08 -5.87
N VAL A 86 -1.19 -9.74 -4.71
CA VAL A 86 -1.87 -9.31 -3.50
C VAL A 86 -1.10 -8.16 -2.88
N SER A 87 -1.80 -7.12 -2.42
CA SER A 87 -1.19 -5.99 -1.71
C SER A 87 -1.58 -5.97 -0.23
N ALA A 88 -0.68 -5.53 0.64
CA ALA A 88 -0.99 -5.17 2.02
C ALA A 88 -0.21 -3.91 2.42
N ILE A 89 -0.92 -2.81 2.67
CA ILE A 89 -0.33 -1.55 3.12
C ILE A 89 -0.67 -1.36 4.59
N VAL A 90 0.36 -1.31 5.43
CA VAL A 90 0.25 -1.22 6.88
C VAL A 90 0.83 0.11 7.35
N ASN A 91 0.07 0.89 8.12
CA ASN A 91 0.59 2.10 8.75
C ASN A 91 1.22 1.73 10.10
N ILE A 92 2.49 2.07 10.29
CA ILE A 92 3.18 1.88 11.56
C ILE A 92 2.67 2.91 12.56
N GLY A 93 2.17 2.45 13.70
CA GLY A 93 1.43 3.28 14.63
C GLY A 93 1.23 2.63 15.99
N VAL A 94 0.22 3.08 16.71
CA VAL A 94 -0.19 2.50 18.01
C VAL A 94 -0.75 1.10 17.84
N GLU A 95 -1.47 0.85 16.75
CA GLU A 95 -2.07 -0.46 16.44
C GLU A 95 -1.06 -1.45 15.84
N CYS A 96 -0.06 -0.94 15.11
CA CYS A 96 1.04 -1.71 14.56
C CYS A 96 2.40 -1.18 15.06
N PRO A 97 2.73 -1.35 16.35
CA PRO A 97 4.07 -1.04 16.84
C PRO A 97 5.07 -2.02 16.23
N PHE A 98 6.01 -1.51 15.43
CA PHE A 98 6.94 -2.37 14.67
C PHE A 98 7.91 -3.20 15.55
N ASN A 99 7.94 -2.95 16.86
CA ASN A 99 8.68 -3.77 17.82
C ASN A 99 7.94 -5.06 18.23
N SER A 100 6.72 -5.32 17.78
CA SER A 100 5.99 -6.57 18.06
C SER A 100 5.74 -7.34 16.76
N PRO A 101 6.40 -8.50 16.55
CA PRO A 101 6.09 -9.39 15.43
C PRO A 101 4.61 -9.78 15.35
N LEU A 102 3.93 -9.97 16.48
CA LEU A 102 2.49 -10.26 16.53
C LEU A 102 1.68 -9.09 15.99
N ALA A 103 1.98 -7.86 16.38
CA ALA A 103 1.28 -6.68 15.87
C ALA A 103 1.50 -6.50 14.36
N ILE A 104 2.71 -6.75 13.87
CA ILE A 104 3.03 -6.77 12.43
C ILE A 104 2.18 -7.82 11.72
N PHE A 105 2.16 -9.06 12.22
CA PHE A 105 1.36 -10.14 11.66
C PHE A 105 -0.13 -9.77 11.60
N LYS A 106 -0.72 -9.35 12.73
CA LYS A 106 -2.13 -8.96 12.80
C LYS A 106 -2.48 -7.87 11.78
N SER A 107 -1.62 -6.86 11.68
CA SER A 107 -1.83 -5.73 10.77
C SER A 107 -1.75 -6.13 9.31
N ILE A 108 -0.81 -7.01 8.94
CA ILE A 108 -0.76 -7.58 7.58
C ILE A 108 -2.02 -8.40 7.29
N MET A 109 -2.41 -9.29 8.21
CA MET A 109 -3.59 -10.15 8.05
C MET A 109 -4.88 -9.35 7.86
N ALA A 110 -4.98 -8.15 8.46
CA ALA A 110 -6.10 -7.24 8.31
C ALA A 110 -6.01 -6.33 7.06
N SER A 111 -4.85 -6.23 6.42
CA SER A 111 -4.60 -5.24 5.35
C SER A 111 -4.52 -5.84 3.95
N PHE A 112 -4.63 -7.16 3.80
CA PHE A 112 -4.59 -7.80 2.50
C PHE A 112 -5.72 -7.33 1.57
N VAL A 113 -5.38 -7.05 0.32
CA VAL A 113 -6.28 -6.69 -0.77
C VAL A 113 -6.03 -7.65 -1.93
N PRO A 114 -7.06 -8.39 -2.41
CA PRO A 114 -6.92 -9.25 -3.58
C PRO A 114 -6.75 -8.42 -4.86
N PRO A 115 -6.14 -9.00 -5.90
CA PRO A 115 -6.18 -8.39 -7.23
C PRO A 115 -7.62 -8.14 -7.69
N ARG A 116 -7.89 -6.96 -8.25
CA ARG A 116 -9.22 -6.58 -8.73
C ARG A 116 -9.67 -7.53 -9.84
N LYS A 117 -10.88 -8.06 -9.66
CA LYS A 117 -11.60 -8.84 -10.67
C LYS A 117 -13.04 -8.35 -10.77
N HIS A 118 -13.65 -8.52 -11.94
CA HIS A 118 -14.97 -7.97 -12.26
C HIS A 118 -16.12 -8.49 -11.37
N TYR A 119 -15.95 -9.65 -10.72
CA TYR A 119 -16.96 -10.27 -9.86
C TYR A 119 -16.87 -9.83 -8.38
N LEU A 120 -15.96 -8.92 -8.03
CA LEU A 120 -15.85 -8.40 -6.66
C LEU A 120 -16.68 -7.12 -6.53
N GLU A 121 -17.76 -7.17 -5.76
CA GLU A 121 -18.69 -6.04 -5.57
C GLU A 121 -18.11 -4.94 -4.64
N ASN A 122 -17.38 -5.33 -3.58
CA ASN A 122 -16.75 -4.42 -2.64
C ASN A 122 -15.23 -4.42 -2.81
N LEU A 123 -14.68 -3.34 -3.38
CA LEU A 123 -13.24 -3.18 -3.59
C LEU A 123 -12.51 -2.57 -2.39
N ASP A 124 -13.24 -2.09 -1.39
CA ASP A 124 -12.67 -1.41 -0.21
C ASP A 124 -12.43 -2.36 0.97
N ASP A 125 -13.00 -3.56 0.95
CA ASP A 125 -12.82 -4.56 2.01
C ASP A 125 -11.39 -5.09 2.03
N LYS A 126 -10.86 -5.31 3.24
CA LYS A 126 -9.49 -5.80 3.46
C LYS A 126 -9.45 -6.98 4.43
N GLY A 127 -8.44 -7.81 4.24
CA GLY A 127 -8.07 -8.87 5.17
C GLY A 127 -7.96 -10.23 4.52
N ILE A 128 -7.44 -11.19 5.28
CA ILE A 128 -7.26 -12.57 4.84
C ILE A 128 -8.58 -13.23 4.40
N GLU A 129 -9.70 -12.90 5.05
CA GLU A 129 -11.01 -13.43 4.66
C GLU A 129 -11.44 -12.93 3.29
N VAL A 130 -11.12 -11.67 2.98
CA VAL A 130 -11.41 -11.07 1.67
C VAL A 130 -10.60 -11.78 0.58
N LEU A 131 -9.33 -12.12 0.84
CA LEU A 131 -8.53 -12.92 -0.08
C LEU A 131 -9.11 -14.32 -0.32
N LEU A 132 -9.45 -15.03 0.75
CA LEU A 132 -10.00 -16.38 0.65
C LEU A 132 -11.33 -16.38 -0.08
N ARG A 133 -12.21 -15.42 0.23
CA ARG A 133 -13.49 -15.23 -0.45
C ARG A 133 -13.30 -14.93 -1.93
N ALA A 134 -12.45 -13.95 -2.26
CA ALA A 134 -12.17 -13.57 -3.65
C ALA A 134 -11.61 -14.74 -4.47
N TRP A 135 -10.81 -15.60 -3.85
CA TRP A 135 -10.30 -16.81 -4.47
C TRP A 135 -11.39 -17.87 -4.65
N VAL A 136 -12.20 -18.15 -3.61
CA VAL A 136 -13.29 -19.13 -3.67
C VAL A 136 -14.30 -18.74 -4.75
N VAL A 137 -14.80 -17.50 -4.71
CA VAL A 137 -15.73 -16.97 -5.71
C VAL A 137 -15.12 -17.04 -7.10
N GLY A 138 -13.86 -16.62 -7.25
CA GLY A 138 -13.16 -16.69 -8.53
C GLY A 138 -13.07 -18.11 -9.10
N ARG A 139 -12.76 -19.10 -8.26
CA ARG A 139 -12.72 -20.51 -8.68
C ARG A 139 -14.09 -21.04 -9.06
N LEU A 140 -15.16 -20.67 -8.35
CA LEU A 140 -16.53 -21.03 -8.72
C LEU A 140 -16.91 -20.42 -10.07
N CYS A 141 -16.57 -19.15 -10.31
CA CYS A 141 -16.80 -18.49 -11.60
C CYS A 141 -16.02 -19.13 -12.75
N GLU A 142 -14.73 -19.46 -12.57
CA GLU A 142 -13.92 -20.19 -13.57
C GLU A 142 -14.51 -21.55 -13.94
N LEU A 143 -15.21 -22.14 -12.98
CA LEU A 143 -15.87 -23.42 -13.08
C LEU A 143 -17.27 -23.30 -13.73
N GLY A 144 -17.81 -22.08 -13.88
CA GLY A 144 -19.05 -21.78 -14.60
C GLY A 144 -20.21 -21.29 -13.72
N TRP A 145 -19.95 -20.93 -12.46
CA TRP A 145 -20.97 -20.60 -11.45
C TRP A 145 -20.88 -19.15 -10.98
N ASN A 146 -22.01 -18.45 -10.97
CA ASN A 146 -22.08 -17.07 -10.50
C ASN A 146 -22.43 -17.00 -9.01
N VAL A 147 -22.12 -15.87 -8.39
CA VAL A 147 -22.47 -15.59 -6.99
C VAL A 147 -23.99 -15.64 -6.82
N GLY A 148 -24.46 -16.37 -5.80
CA GLY A 148 -25.88 -16.50 -5.47
C GLY A 148 -26.62 -17.64 -6.19
N GLU A 149 -25.97 -18.33 -7.13
CA GLU A 149 -26.50 -19.56 -7.72
C GLU A 149 -26.22 -20.77 -6.80
N GLU A 150 -27.09 -21.79 -6.88
CA GLU A 150 -26.84 -23.05 -6.17
C GLU A 150 -25.62 -23.76 -6.77
N VAL A 151 -24.57 -23.94 -5.97
CA VAL A 151 -23.31 -24.56 -6.40
C VAL A 151 -23.46 -26.08 -6.40
N PRO A 152 -23.27 -26.77 -7.55
CA PRO A 152 -23.35 -28.22 -7.61
C PRO A 152 -22.26 -28.91 -6.77
N ASP A 153 -22.59 -30.07 -6.20
CA ASP A 153 -21.67 -30.85 -5.36
C ASP A 153 -20.32 -31.14 -6.00
N MET A 154 -20.28 -31.37 -7.32
CA MET A 154 -19.05 -31.61 -8.07
C MET A 154 -18.13 -30.38 -8.05
N ALA A 155 -18.67 -29.19 -8.30
CA ALA A 155 -17.95 -27.93 -8.28
C ALA A 155 -17.43 -27.62 -6.87
N ARG A 156 -18.31 -27.78 -5.87
CA ARG A 156 -17.96 -27.61 -4.46
C ARG A 156 -16.80 -28.52 -4.06
N ARG A 157 -16.86 -29.82 -4.38
CA ARG A 157 -15.79 -30.77 -4.08
C ARG A 157 -14.47 -30.39 -4.75
N GLN A 158 -14.51 -29.87 -5.98
CA GLN A 158 -13.31 -29.45 -6.69
C GLN A 158 -12.62 -28.25 -6.01
N VAL A 159 -13.39 -27.26 -5.55
CA VAL A 159 -12.84 -26.14 -4.77
C VAL A 159 -12.34 -26.62 -3.40
N GLU A 160 -13.13 -27.43 -2.70
CA GLU A 160 -12.83 -27.97 -1.37
C GLU A 160 -11.52 -28.77 -1.31
N GLN A 161 -11.11 -29.42 -2.41
CA GLN A 161 -9.85 -30.17 -2.49
C GLN A 161 -8.61 -29.30 -2.16
N ASN A 162 -8.66 -28.00 -2.44
CA ASN A 162 -7.55 -27.09 -2.14
C ASN A 162 -7.34 -26.90 -0.62
N PHE A 163 -8.40 -27.10 0.16
CA PHE A 163 -8.42 -26.95 1.61
C PHE A 163 -8.36 -28.28 2.38
N THR A 164 -8.59 -29.41 1.73
CA THR A 164 -8.63 -30.73 2.38
C THR A 164 -7.40 -31.59 2.13
N ARG A 165 -6.63 -31.32 1.07
CA ARG A 165 -5.39 -32.06 0.78
C ARG A 165 -4.35 -31.81 1.88
N THR A 166 -3.82 -32.88 2.47
CA THR A 166 -2.76 -32.82 3.48
C THR A 166 -1.59 -31.96 3.03
N TRP A 167 -1.18 -31.01 3.87
CA TRP A 167 -0.01 -30.18 3.62
C TRP A 167 1.18 -30.66 4.46
N HIS A 168 2.20 -31.18 3.80
CA HIS A 168 3.44 -31.62 4.43
C HIS A 168 4.43 -30.46 4.60
N GLY A 169 5.03 -30.36 5.78
CA GLY A 169 6.05 -29.37 6.10
C GLY A 169 5.61 -27.89 6.01
N PRO A 170 4.40 -27.48 6.47
CA PRO A 170 4.13 -26.07 6.64
C PRO A 170 5.09 -25.48 7.69
N PRO A 171 5.52 -24.21 7.56
CA PRO A 171 6.34 -23.58 8.59
C PRO A 171 5.67 -23.60 9.97
N ASP A 172 4.36 -23.34 10.05
CA ASP A 172 3.53 -23.43 11.24
C ASP A 172 2.31 -24.34 10.99
N GLN A 173 2.23 -25.46 11.70
CA GLN A 173 1.17 -26.45 11.50
C GLN A 173 -0.21 -25.97 12.00
N GLN A 174 -0.26 -25.20 13.09
CA GLN A 174 -1.51 -24.67 13.64
C GLN A 174 -2.13 -23.67 12.67
N MET A 175 -1.32 -22.79 12.08
CA MET A 175 -1.76 -21.83 11.07
C MET A 175 -2.21 -22.53 9.78
N ALA A 176 -1.52 -23.58 9.35
CA ALA A 176 -1.93 -24.37 8.20
C ALA A 176 -3.33 -24.97 8.40
N TYR A 177 -3.59 -25.57 9.56
CA TYR A 177 -4.91 -26.13 9.91
C TYR A 177 -5.99 -25.04 9.93
N ALA A 178 -5.68 -23.88 10.50
CA ALA A 178 -6.62 -22.78 10.57
C ALA A 178 -6.97 -22.21 9.18
N LEU A 179 -5.99 -22.09 8.26
CA LEU A 179 -6.24 -21.63 6.89
C LEU A 179 -7.06 -22.63 6.08
N MET A 180 -6.79 -23.93 6.23
CA MET A 180 -7.58 -25.00 5.61
C MET A 180 -9.03 -24.97 6.12
N ALA A 181 -9.22 -24.87 7.44
CA ALA A 181 -10.54 -24.74 8.05
C ALA A 181 -11.27 -23.48 7.55
N LEU A 182 -10.60 -22.32 7.58
CA LEU A 182 -11.22 -21.05 7.20
C LEU A 182 -11.58 -21.02 5.72
N GLY A 183 -10.72 -21.55 4.83
CA GLY A 183 -11.01 -21.66 3.41
C GLY A 183 -12.20 -22.57 3.12
N LYS A 184 -12.29 -23.72 3.81
CA LYS A 184 -13.47 -24.60 3.73
C LYS A 184 -14.74 -23.89 4.21
N ARG A 185 -14.70 -23.20 5.35
CA ARG A 185 -15.86 -22.46 5.86
C ARG A 185 -16.25 -21.30 4.95
N THR A 186 -15.27 -20.63 4.33
CA THR A 186 -15.52 -19.60 3.31
C THR A 186 -16.29 -20.19 2.13
N LEU A 187 -15.90 -21.37 1.63
CA LEU A 187 -16.67 -22.08 0.60
C LEU A 187 -18.08 -22.45 1.07
N ASP A 188 -18.23 -22.93 2.30
CA ASP A 188 -19.55 -23.27 2.84
C ASP A 188 -20.48 -22.05 2.89
N TRP A 189 -19.97 -20.86 3.28
CA TRP A 189 -20.75 -19.62 3.32
C TRP A 189 -21.16 -19.15 1.92
N GLU A 190 -20.25 -19.19 0.95
CA GLU A 190 -20.60 -18.86 -0.45
C GLU A 190 -21.59 -19.87 -1.06
N CYS A 191 -21.68 -21.09 -0.50
CA CYS A 191 -22.70 -22.09 -0.83
C CYS A 191 -23.97 -21.99 0.04
N GLY A 192 -24.18 -20.90 0.79
CA GLY A 192 -25.41 -20.63 1.53
C GLY A 192 -25.46 -21.15 2.97
N ALA A 193 -24.34 -21.63 3.54
CA ALA A 193 -24.30 -22.00 4.95
C ALA A 193 -24.25 -20.76 5.86
N ASP A 194 -24.98 -20.82 6.97
CA ASP A 194 -24.91 -19.78 8.00
C ASP A 194 -23.57 -19.77 8.74
N GLU A 195 -23.16 -18.57 9.15
CA GLU A 195 -21.99 -18.39 9.99
C GLU A 195 -22.28 -18.73 11.46
N SER A 196 -21.49 -19.64 12.04
CA SER A 196 -21.59 -20.03 13.45
C SER A 196 -20.77 -19.12 14.39
N SER A 197 -20.95 -19.28 15.71
CA SER A 197 -20.04 -18.65 16.69
C SER A 197 -18.60 -19.16 16.57
N THR A 198 -18.41 -20.46 16.31
CA THR A 198 -17.09 -21.06 16.12
C THR A 198 -16.38 -20.53 14.88
N ASP A 199 -17.13 -20.17 13.84
CA ASP A 199 -16.59 -19.53 12.64
C ASP A 199 -16.02 -18.13 12.93
N ARG A 200 -16.71 -17.34 13.77
CA ARG A 200 -16.21 -16.05 14.24
C ARG A 200 -14.93 -16.17 15.07
N ASP A 201 -14.88 -17.18 15.94
CA ASP A 201 -13.68 -17.54 16.70
C ASP A 201 -12.52 -17.91 15.75
N LEU A 202 -12.80 -18.69 14.70
CA LEU A 202 -11.80 -19.13 13.72
C LEU A 202 -11.22 -17.94 12.94
N ARG A 203 -12.07 -17.04 12.43
CA ARG A 203 -11.62 -15.80 11.76
C ARG A 203 -10.70 -14.98 12.66
N SER A 204 -11.15 -14.75 13.89
CA SER A 204 -10.38 -13.99 14.89
C SER A 204 -9.02 -14.67 15.19
N TRP A 205 -9.01 -15.99 15.33
CA TRP A 205 -7.79 -16.77 15.55
C TRP A 205 -6.82 -16.66 14.36
N VAL A 206 -7.31 -16.78 13.12
CA VAL A 206 -6.50 -16.63 11.89
C VAL A 206 -5.91 -15.23 11.78
N ARG A 207 -6.66 -14.20 12.16
CA ARG A 207 -6.17 -12.81 12.23
C ARG A 207 -5.10 -12.58 13.29
N GLY A 208 -4.88 -13.55 14.19
CA GLY A 208 -3.90 -13.44 15.27
C GLY A 208 -4.47 -12.85 16.57
N GLU A 209 -5.80 -12.81 16.73
CA GLU A 209 -6.41 -12.49 18.02
C GLU A 209 -6.19 -13.63 19.04
N ASN A 210 -6.12 -13.26 20.32
CA ASN A 210 -5.88 -14.22 21.40
C ASN A 210 -7.18 -14.97 21.77
N VAL A 211 -7.64 -15.83 20.87
CA VAL A 211 -8.87 -16.63 21.04
C VAL A 211 -8.55 -18.02 21.57
N ARG A 212 -9.10 -18.35 22.74
CA ARG A 212 -8.99 -19.69 23.35
C ARG A 212 -10.37 -20.31 23.47
N SER A 213 -10.79 -21.02 22.43
CA SER A 213 -12.12 -21.65 22.35
C SER A 213 -12.00 -23.17 22.42
N LYS A 214 -12.87 -23.81 23.21
CA LYS A 214 -12.95 -25.28 23.29
C LYS A 214 -13.36 -25.87 21.93
N ALA A 215 -14.28 -25.21 21.24
CA ALA A 215 -14.74 -25.61 19.91
C ALA A 215 -13.59 -25.60 18.88
N LEU A 216 -12.74 -24.56 18.89
CA LEU A 216 -11.57 -24.50 18.00
C LEU A 216 -10.59 -25.66 18.23
N LYS A 217 -10.41 -26.09 19.49
CA LYS A 217 -9.56 -27.24 19.83
C LYS A 217 -10.17 -28.56 19.36
N GLU A 218 -11.45 -28.78 19.66
CA GLU A 218 -12.12 -30.07 19.39
C GLU A 218 -12.43 -30.26 17.90
N ILE A 219 -12.81 -29.20 17.19
CA ILE A 219 -13.23 -29.28 15.78
C ILE A 219 -12.04 -29.12 14.84
N TYR A 220 -11.14 -28.16 15.11
CA TYR A 220 -10.07 -27.79 14.19
C TYR A 220 -8.65 -28.14 14.70
N GLY A 221 -8.52 -28.66 15.93
CA GLY A 221 -7.21 -28.95 16.53
C GLY A 221 -6.38 -27.70 16.83
N LEU A 222 -7.03 -26.55 17.00
CA LEU A 222 -6.34 -25.26 17.21
C LEU A 222 -6.14 -24.99 18.70
N HIS A 223 -4.90 -25.13 19.16
CA HIS A 223 -4.56 -25.07 20.59
C HIS A 223 -3.91 -23.75 21.00
N GLU A 224 -3.05 -23.18 20.15
CA GLU A 224 -2.14 -22.10 20.51
C GLU A 224 -2.43 -20.84 19.68
N PRO A 225 -2.89 -19.74 20.28
CA PRO A 225 -3.01 -18.46 19.57
C PRO A 225 -1.65 -17.90 19.14
N ALA A 226 -1.65 -16.94 18.22
CA ALA A 226 -0.43 -16.31 17.74
C ALA A 226 0.25 -15.51 18.87
N ARG A 227 1.59 -15.56 18.89
CA ARG A 227 2.47 -14.80 19.78
C ARG A 227 3.65 -14.25 19.00
N ASP A 228 4.38 -13.30 19.57
CA ASP A 228 5.55 -12.68 18.94
C ASP A 228 6.55 -13.73 18.42
N GLU A 229 6.78 -14.81 19.17
CA GLU A 229 7.74 -15.87 18.80
C GLU A 229 7.30 -16.71 17.60
N THR A 230 6.00 -16.71 17.31
CA THR A 230 5.39 -17.52 16.23
C THR A 230 4.94 -16.69 15.03
N ALA A 231 4.84 -15.36 15.19
CA ALA A 231 4.15 -14.49 14.26
C ALA A 231 4.74 -14.54 12.83
N PHE A 232 6.06 -14.44 12.68
CA PHE A 232 6.69 -14.53 11.36
C PHE A 232 6.59 -15.92 10.75
N ARG A 233 6.74 -16.99 11.56
CA ARG A 233 6.52 -18.37 11.09
C ARG A 233 5.09 -18.58 10.59
N ARG A 234 4.10 -17.99 11.25
CA ARG A 234 2.70 -17.99 10.79
C ARG A 234 2.52 -17.17 9.52
N LEU A 235 3.12 -15.99 9.43
CA LEU A 235 3.09 -15.18 8.21
C LEU A 235 3.66 -15.93 7.02
N LYS A 236 4.84 -16.57 7.17
CA LYS A 236 5.44 -17.45 6.15
C LYS A 236 4.48 -18.55 5.72
N THR A 237 3.77 -19.15 6.68
CA THR A 237 2.75 -20.17 6.39
C THR A 237 1.60 -19.60 5.57
N VAL A 238 1.11 -18.39 5.90
CA VAL A 238 0.05 -17.73 5.15
C VAL A 238 0.47 -17.48 3.70
N VAL A 239 1.59 -16.79 3.48
CA VAL A 239 2.04 -16.45 2.13
C VAL A 239 2.34 -17.71 1.31
N LYS A 240 2.97 -18.73 1.92
CA LYS A 240 3.25 -20.02 1.26
C LYS A 240 1.97 -20.77 0.92
N PHE A 241 0.98 -20.80 1.82
CA PHE A 241 -0.32 -21.43 1.56
C PHE A 241 -1.02 -20.76 0.38
N LEU A 242 -1.15 -19.43 0.43
CA LEU A 242 -1.80 -18.64 -0.61
C LEU A 242 -1.11 -18.82 -1.98
N ARG A 243 0.22 -18.84 -2.05
CA ARG A 243 0.94 -19.09 -3.33
C ARG A 243 0.82 -20.53 -3.80
N THR A 244 1.18 -21.50 -2.96
CA THR A 244 1.35 -22.89 -3.40
C THR A 244 0.04 -23.67 -3.50
N ARG A 245 -0.98 -23.33 -2.69
CA ARG A 245 -2.29 -23.99 -2.71
C ARG A 245 -3.32 -23.21 -3.51
N LEU A 246 -3.33 -21.88 -3.38
CA LEU A 246 -4.34 -21.05 -4.03
C LEU A 246 -3.82 -20.44 -5.35
N GLY A 247 -2.51 -20.47 -5.61
CA GLY A 247 -1.97 -19.99 -6.88
C GLY A 247 -1.89 -18.47 -6.99
N PHE A 248 -1.90 -17.73 -5.87
CA PHE A 248 -1.58 -16.31 -5.89
C PHE A 248 -0.14 -16.11 -6.40
N LYS A 249 0.07 -15.12 -7.28
CA LYS A 249 1.38 -14.91 -7.91
C LYS A 249 2.42 -14.38 -6.94
N GLY A 250 2.05 -13.47 -6.04
CA GLY A 250 2.96 -12.94 -5.03
C GLY A 250 2.32 -11.83 -4.22
N PHE A 251 3.13 -11.20 -3.36
CA PHE A 251 2.69 -10.19 -2.41
C PHE A 251 3.57 -8.95 -2.44
N PHE A 252 2.92 -7.79 -2.46
CA PHE A 252 3.53 -6.51 -2.11
C PHE A 252 3.07 -6.10 -0.71
N ILE A 253 3.98 -6.12 0.27
CA ILE A 253 3.69 -5.76 1.66
C ILE A 253 4.48 -4.51 2.02
N ALA A 254 3.78 -3.40 2.21
CA ALA A 254 4.39 -2.11 2.52
C ALA A 254 4.06 -1.65 3.95
N PHE A 255 5.06 -1.08 4.63
CA PHE A 255 4.91 -0.40 5.90
C PHE A 255 5.17 1.10 5.72
N ASP A 256 4.14 1.91 5.94
CA ASP A 256 4.24 3.36 5.88
C ASP A 256 4.38 3.98 7.29
N GLU A 257 4.85 5.22 7.34
CA GLU A 257 5.00 6.04 8.55
C GLU A 257 5.92 5.46 9.63
N GLY A 258 6.96 4.71 9.23
CA GLY A 258 7.87 4.00 10.13
C GLY A 258 8.66 4.82 11.14
N THR A 259 8.43 6.13 11.27
CA THR A 259 9.15 7.05 12.18
C THR A 259 8.24 7.79 13.16
N ARG A 260 6.91 7.75 13.00
CA ARG A 260 5.98 8.53 13.85
C ARG A 260 5.68 7.92 15.22
N THR A 261 6.30 6.79 15.56
CA THR A 261 5.98 6.06 16.79
C THR A 261 6.99 6.30 17.90
N SER A 262 6.50 6.36 19.14
CA SER A 262 7.31 6.41 20.37
C SER A 262 8.21 5.18 20.59
N VAL A 263 8.05 4.16 19.73
CA VAL A 263 8.87 2.94 19.65
C VAL A 263 10.34 3.26 19.42
N PHE A 264 10.65 4.34 18.70
CA PHE A 264 12.02 4.72 18.33
C PHE A 264 12.65 5.75 19.26
N ARG A 265 12.19 5.84 20.51
CA ARG A 265 12.95 6.55 21.54
C ARG A 265 14.35 5.95 21.64
N ARG A 266 15.37 6.78 21.44
CA ARG A 266 16.79 6.39 21.33
C ARG A 266 17.22 5.49 22.49
N GLY A 267 17.83 4.35 22.15
CA GLY A 267 18.37 3.38 23.10
C GLY A 267 17.32 2.50 23.80
N SER A 268 16.03 2.64 23.48
CA SER A 268 14.98 1.83 24.11
C SER A 268 15.02 0.37 23.66
N VAL A 269 14.55 -0.54 24.53
CA VAL A 269 14.36 -1.96 24.20
C VAL A 269 13.43 -2.12 22.99
N LYS A 270 12.40 -1.27 22.88
CA LYS A 270 11.47 -1.27 21.75
C LYS A 270 12.15 -0.92 20.43
N GLN A 271 13.04 0.07 20.41
CA GLN A 271 13.83 0.40 19.23
C GLN A 271 14.68 -0.79 18.80
N LYS A 272 15.41 -1.43 19.73
CA LYS A 272 16.24 -2.60 19.42
C LYS A 272 15.40 -3.74 18.82
N GLN A 273 14.26 -4.04 19.42
CA GLN A 273 13.37 -5.08 18.91
C GLN A 273 12.82 -4.75 17.52
N ALA A 274 12.49 -3.49 17.23
CA ALA A 274 12.05 -3.07 15.89
C ALA A 274 13.17 -3.24 14.84
N ILE A 275 14.42 -2.96 15.20
CA ILE A 275 15.59 -3.20 14.35
C ILE A 275 15.78 -4.69 14.10
N GLU A 276 15.71 -5.52 15.13
CA GLU A 276 15.80 -6.99 15.01
C GLU A 276 14.68 -7.57 14.14
N ASN A 277 13.45 -7.03 14.25
CA ASN A 277 12.34 -7.43 13.40
C ASN A 277 12.62 -7.08 11.93
N MET A 278 13.12 -5.87 11.65
CA MET A 278 13.50 -5.46 10.30
C MET A 278 14.63 -6.34 9.74
N LEU A 279 15.67 -6.62 10.54
CA LEU A 279 16.76 -7.52 10.18
C LEU A 279 16.27 -8.93 9.87
N SER A 280 15.39 -9.46 10.71
CA SER A 280 14.78 -10.77 10.50
C SER A 280 14.05 -10.81 9.16
N MET A 281 13.22 -9.79 8.87
CA MET A 281 12.56 -9.68 7.58
C MET A 281 13.57 -9.64 6.43
N ILE A 282 14.62 -8.81 6.50
CA ILE A 282 15.62 -8.72 5.42
C ILE A 282 16.34 -10.05 5.20
N ASN A 283 16.84 -10.67 6.28
CA ASN A 283 17.61 -11.92 6.20
C ASN A 283 16.75 -13.07 5.70
N GLU A 284 15.56 -13.24 6.25
CA GLU A 284 14.65 -14.32 5.85
C GLU A 284 14.12 -14.12 4.41
N ASN A 285 14.01 -12.88 3.91
CA ASN A 285 13.76 -12.65 2.48
C ASN A 285 14.93 -13.05 1.61
N ALA A 286 16.17 -12.80 2.03
CA ALA A 286 17.36 -13.19 1.29
C ALA A 286 17.56 -14.71 1.26
N GLU A 287 17.08 -15.42 2.29
CA GLU A 287 17.09 -16.89 2.39
C GLU A 287 15.91 -17.55 1.64
N GLY A 288 14.97 -16.77 1.11
CA GLY A 288 13.79 -17.28 0.39
C GLY A 288 12.66 -17.80 1.29
N GLU A 289 12.73 -17.59 2.60
CA GLU A 289 11.72 -18.01 3.58
C GLU A 289 10.38 -17.27 3.39
N PHE A 290 10.44 -16.04 2.87
CA PHE A 290 9.30 -15.23 2.43
C PHE A 290 9.11 -15.28 0.91
N GLY A 291 9.36 -16.42 0.27
CA GLY A 291 9.35 -16.54 -1.18
C GLY A 291 8.08 -15.98 -1.84
N GLY A 292 8.27 -15.08 -2.81
CA GLY A 292 7.20 -14.38 -3.53
C GLY A 292 6.66 -13.14 -2.81
N VAL A 293 7.40 -12.60 -1.84
CA VAL A 293 7.04 -11.36 -1.13
C VAL A 293 8.06 -10.26 -1.44
N MET A 294 7.57 -9.09 -1.85
CA MET A 294 8.30 -7.82 -1.76
C MET A 294 7.87 -7.09 -0.50
N PHE A 295 8.80 -6.87 0.44
CA PHE A 295 8.58 -5.95 1.53
C PHE A 295 9.10 -4.55 1.20
N MET A 296 8.35 -3.53 1.60
CA MET A 296 8.77 -2.14 1.54
C MET A 296 8.61 -1.48 2.91
N TYR A 297 9.67 -0.86 3.44
CA TYR A 297 9.60 -0.10 4.68
C TYR A 297 9.89 1.37 4.40
N ALA A 298 8.93 2.25 4.67
CA ALA A 298 9.04 3.68 4.42
C ALA A 298 9.31 4.48 5.70
N ALA A 299 10.35 5.32 5.67
CA ALA A 299 10.78 6.11 6.81
C ALA A 299 11.42 7.43 6.40
N THR A 300 11.64 8.31 7.38
CA THR A 300 12.32 9.61 7.18
C THR A 300 13.84 9.43 7.23
N PRO A 301 14.60 10.33 6.59
CA PRO A 301 16.07 10.30 6.62
C PRO A 301 16.66 10.32 8.04
N ASP A 302 16.02 11.03 8.97
CA ASP A 302 16.42 11.05 10.39
C ASP A 302 16.45 9.66 11.02
N PHE A 303 15.55 8.76 10.61
CA PHE A 303 15.58 7.39 11.11
C PHE A 303 16.82 6.65 10.63
N ARG A 304 17.29 6.94 9.42
CA ARG A 304 18.49 6.32 8.90
C ARG A 304 19.74 6.85 9.60
N SER A 305 19.87 8.16 9.75
CA SER A 305 21.02 8.77 10.44
C SER A 305 21.06 8.42 11.94
N ASP A 306 19.91 8.48 12.63
CA ASP A 306 19.87 8.26 14.07
C ASP A 306 19.78 6.79 14.48
N VAL A 307 19.24 5.93 13.61
CA VAL A 307 19.03 4.51 13.89
C VAL A 307 19.88 3.65 12.96
N ILE A 308 19.56 3.56 11.67
CA ILE A 308 20.17 2.56 10.78
C ILE A 308 21.71 2.66 10.76
N GLN A 309 22.28 3.85 10.59
CA GLN A 309 23.73 4.06 10.52
C GLN A 309 24.46 3.71 11.83
N ASN A 310 23.76 3.77 12.96
CA ASN A 310 24.31 3.40 14.27
C ASN A 310 24.26 1.89 14.56
N TYR A 311 23.61 1.10 13.69
CA TYR A 311 23.51 -0.35 13.81
C TYR A 311 24.09 -1.01 12.55
N GLN A 312 25.37 -1.38 12.63
CA GLN A 312 26.16 -1.89 11.50
C GLN A 312 25.45 -2.98 10.69
N ALA A 313 24.86 -3.97 11.36
CA ALA A 313 24.18 -5.08 10.69
C ALA A 313 23.02 -4.62 9.79
N LEU A 314 22.24 -3.61 10.23
CA LEU A 314 21.15 -3.08 9.43
C LEU A 314 21.66 -2.15 8.32
N ASN A 315 22.69 -1.36 8.63
CA ASN A 315 23.35 -0.50 7.65
C ASN A 315 23.97 -1.30 6.49
N ASP A 316 24.63 -2.42 6.78
CA ASP A 316 25.25 -3.29 5.76
C ASP A 316 24.20 -3.92 4.83
N ARG A 317 23.00 -4.18 5.36
CA ARG A 317 21.89 -4.73 4.60
C ARG A 317 21.20 -3.71 3.71
N ILE A 318 20.95 -2.50 4.21
CA ILE A 318 20.27 -1.45 3.44
C ILE A 318 21.23 -0.74 2.48
N GLY A 319 22.46 -0.49 2.95
CA GLY A 319 23.53 0.15 2.20
C GLY A 319 23.48 1.68 2.20
N SER A 320 24.54 2.27 1.66
CA SER A 320 24.67 3.72 1.46
C SER A 320 24.30 4.18 0.04
N VAL A 321 24.25 3.25 -0.91
CA VAL A 321 24.04 3.55 -2.33
C VAL A 321 22.55 3.52 -2.64
N ALA A 322 22.02 4.63 -3.13
CA ALA A 322 20.64 4.72 -3.56
C ALA A 322 20.38 3.86 -4.82
N PHE A 323 19.15 3.39 -4.93
CA PHE A 323 18.63 2.65 -6.06
C PHE A 323 18.78 3.47 -7.34
N VAL A 324 19.25 2.80 -8.40
CA VAL A 324 19.30 3.36 -9.74
C VAL A 324 18.73 2.34 -10.73
N PRO A 325 18.12 2.78 -11.86
CA PRO A 325 17.50 1.90 -12.87
C PRO A 325 18.35 0.80 -13.54
N GLY A 326 19.58 0.52 -13.07
CA GLY A 326 20.41 -0.62 -13.48
C GLY A 326 20.86 -1.51 -12.31
N ARG A 327 20.42 -1.22 -11.09
CA ARG A 327 20.73 -2.00 -9.87
C ARG A 327 19.44 -2.30 -9.11
N PRO A 328 18.52 -3.09 -9.69
CA PRO A 328 17.20 -3.34 -9.11
C PRO A 328 17.28 -3.99 -7.73
N MET A 329 18.37 -4.71 -7.43
CA MET A 329 18.59 -5.35 -6.13
C MET A 329 18.94 -4.39 -5.00
N THR A 330 19.34 -3.15 -5.29
CA THR A 330 19.65 -2.15 -4.26
C THR A 330 18.43 -1.92 -3.35
N PRO A 331 18.56 -2.06 -2.02
CA PRO A 331 17.41 -1.92 -1.13
C PRO A 331 16.93 -0.48 -0.94
N LEU A 332 17.86 0.47 -0.83
CA LEU A 332 17.58 1.87 -0.53
C LEU A 332 17.02 2.64 -1.73
N ILE A 333 15.85 3.25 -1.59
CA ILE A 333 15.22 4.15 -2.56
C ILE A 333 15.08 5.52 -1.90
N GLU A 334 15.75 6.54 -2.43
CA GLU A 334 15.72 7.91 -1.89
C GLU A 334 14.82 8.82 -2.74
N LEU A 335 13.73 9.34 -2.16
CA LEU A 335 12.79 10.22 -2.88
C LEU A 335 13.28 11.66 -3.00
N GLN A 336 14.07 12.16 -2.03
CA GLN A 336 14.56 13.53 -2.06
C GLN A 336 15.38 13.83 -3.32
N GLY A 337 16.19 12.86 -3.78
CA GLY A 337 16.99 12.97 -5.00
C GLY A 337 16.14 13.13 -6.27
N LEU A 338 14.86 12.75 -6.22
CA LEU A 338 13.93 12.86 -7.35
C LEU A 338 13.14 14.17 -7.34
N ASN A 339 13.10 14.88 -6.21
CA ASN A 339 12.37 16.13 -6.11
C ASN A 339 13.02 17.21 -6.98
N SER A 340 12.24 17.85 -7.82
CA SER A 340 12.67 18.90 -8.74
C SER A 340 11.48 19.76 -9.16
N ASP A 341 11.72 21.00 -9.57
CA ASP A 341 10.64 21.88 -10.04
C ASP A 341 9.94 21.30 -11.26
N ALA A 342 10.66 20.61 -12.15
CA ALA A 342 10.08 19.90 -13.28
C ALA A 342 9.10 18.80 -12.84
N MET A 343 9.43 18.04 -11.78
CA MET A 343 8.51 17.07 -11.18
C MET A 343 7.28 17.77 -10.59
N ILE A 344 7.45 18.84 -9.82
CA ILE A 344 6.34 19.59 -9.22
C ILE A 344 5.41 20.16 -10.32
N ARG A 345 6.00 20.68 -11.39
CA ARG A 345 5.26 21.16 -12.57
C ARG A 345 4.46 20.04 -13.24
N GLU A 346 5.05 18.85 -13.37
CA GLU A 346 4.33 17.67 -13.90
C GLU A 346 3.16 17.24 -12.99
N ILE A 347 3.31 17.33 -11.66
CA ILE A 347 2.20 17.13 -10.72
C ILE A 347 1.11 18.17 -10.97
N GLY A 348 1.47 19.45 -11.11
CA GLY A 348 0.54 20.53 -11.41
C GLY A 348 -0.26 20.26 -12.69
N ILE A 349 0.41 19.83 -13.75
CA ILE A 349 -0.22 19.49 -15.03
C ILE A 349 -1.27 18.39 -14.86
N LYS A 350 -0.90 17.32 -14.14
CA LYS A 350 -1.81 16.21 -13.86
C LYS A 350 -2.99 16.66 -12.98
N LEU A 351 -2.75 17.52 -12.00
CA LEU A 351 -3.78 18.01 -11.09
C LEU A 351 -4.84 18.85 -11.81
N TYR A 352 -4.45 19.84 -12.62
CA TYR A 352 -5.45 20.67 -13.30
C TYR A 352 -6.23 19.84 -14.32
N GLY A 353 -5.59 18.89 -15.02
CA GLY A 353 -6.30 17.95 -15.90
C GLY A 353 -7.34 17.10 -15.16
N VAL A 354 -7.02 16.66 -13.94
CA VAL A 354 -7.97 15.94 -13.07
C VAL A 354 -9.11 16.86 -12.62
N PHE A 355 -8.82 18.08 -12.17
CA PHE A 355 -9.84 19.03 -11.69
C PHE A 355 -10.77 19.49 -12.81
N ALA A 356 -10.22 19.89 -13.95
CA ALA A 356 -10.96 20.24 -15.16
C ALA A 356 -11.93 19.13 -15.55
N LYS A 357 -11.47 17.87 -15.59
CA LYS A 357 -12.33 16.72 -15.90
C LYS A 357 -13.39 16.47 -14.84
N ALA A 358 -13.07 16.61 -13.55
CA ALA A 358 -14.00 16.42 -12.45
C ALA A 358 -15.18 17.41 -12.53
N ASP A 359 -14.85 18.68 -12.73
CA ASP A 359 -15.79 19.78 -12.83
C ASP A 359 -16.51 19.81 -14.19
N GLY A 360 -15.89 19.25 -15.24
CA GLY A 360 -16.42 19.25 -16.60
C GLY A 360 -16.28 20.61 -17.26
N ILE A 361 -15.14 21.26 -17.01
CA ILE A 361 -14.73 22.55 -17.56
C ILE A 361 -13.46 22.35 -18.37
N GLU A 362 -13.19 23.29 -19.28
CA GLU A 362 -11.87 23.43 -19.92
C GLU A 362 -11.16 24.59 -19.24
N LEU A 363 -9.87 24.41 -18.96
CA LEU A 363 -8.99 25.43 -18.39
C LEU A 363 -7.92 25.73 -19.44
N ASP A 364 -7.48 26.98 -19.53
CA ASP A 364 -6.44 27.41 -20.44
C ASP A 364 -5.06 26.94 -19.97
N ASP A 365 -4.38 26.19 -20.83
CA ASP A 365 -3.07 25.61 -20.51
C ASP A 365 -2.01 26.70 -20.22
N GLU A 366 -2.03 27.84 -20.92
CA GLU A 366 -1.04 28.91 -20.72
C GLU A 366 -1.24 29.56 -19.35
N VAL A 367 -2.49 29.84 -18.98
CA VAL A 367 -2.84 30.38 -17.66
C VAL A 367 -2.44 29.41 -16.54
N GLN A 368 -2.82 28.13 -16.65
CA GLN A 368 -2.55 27.17 -15.59
C GLN A 368 -1.06 26.84 -15.46
N LEU A 369 -0.30 26.81 -16.57
CA LEU A 369 1.14 26.63 -16.52
C LEU A 369 1.84 27.83 -15.87
N ASN A 370 1.43 29.07 -16.19
CA ASN A 370 1.94 30.25 -15.49
C ASN A 370 1.64 30.16 -13.99
N ASN A 371 0.40 29.84 -13.62
CA ASN A 371 -0.04 29.72 -12.22
C ASN A 371 0.77 28.68 -11.44
N ILE A 372 1.10 27.53 -12.05
CA ILE A 372 1.97 26.52 -11.45
C ILE A 372 3.35 27.11 -11.18
N ASP A 373 3.97 27.74 -12.18
CA ASP A 373 5.34 28.23 -12.10
C ASP A 373 5.46 29.37 -11.06
N VAL A 374 4.53 30.34 -11.05
CA VAL A 374 4.54 31.43 -10.04
C VAL A 374 4.23 30.93 -8.64
N LEU A 375 3.37 29.91 -8.48
CA LEU A 375 3.05 29.34 -7.18
C LEU A 375 4.25 28.58 -6.59
N VAL A 376 5.02 27.87 -7.42
CA VAL A 376 6.26 27.22 -7.02
C VAL A 376 7.25 28.25 -6.49
N GLU A 377 7.46 29.34 -7.21
CA GLU A 377 8.38 30.42 -6.78
C GLU A 377 7.87 31.13 -5.51
N ALA A 378 6.58 31.42 -5.41
CA ALA A 378 5.98 31.98 -4.20
C ALA A 378 6.21 31.09 -2.96
N LEU A 379 6.05 29.77 -3.10
CA LEU A 379 6.32 28.82 -2.02
C LEU A 379 7.80 28.82 -1.61
N LYS A 380 8.72 28.85 -2.57
CA LYS A 380 10.17 28.95 -2.30
C LYS A 380 10.50 30.24 -1.54
N ASN A 381 10.00 31.38 -1.99
CA ASN A 381 10.27 32.69 -1.38
C ASN A 381 9.73 32.78 0.05
N LEU A 382 8.48 32.36 0.27
CA LEU A 382 7.81 32.56 1.55
C LEU A 382 8.19 31.53 2.62
N LYS A 383 8.51 30.31 2.20
CA LYS A 383 8.84 29.20 3.11
C LYS A 383 10.34 28.88 3.13
N TYR A 384 11.14 29.59 2.34
CA TYR A 384 12.59 29.39 2.19
C TYR A 384 12.96 27.96 1.75
N TYR A 385 12.15 27.38 0.87
CA TYR A 385 12.44 26.06 0.31
C TYR A 385 13.49 26.15 -0.77
N GLU A 386 14.51 25.29 -0.71
CA GLU A 386 15.37 25.01 -1.86
C GLU A 386 14.58 24.25 -2.95
N LYS A 387 13.77 23.28 -2.53
CA LYS A 387 12.85 22.52 -3.38
C LYS A 387 11.50 22.38 -2.68
N VAL A 388 10.43 22.69 -3.40
CA VAL A 388 9.08 22.65 -2.83
C VAL A 388 8.68 21.20 -2.50
N PRO A 389 8.20 20.90 -1.27
CA PRO A 389 7.65 19.59 -0.97
C PRO A 389 6.35 19.34 -1.74
N PRO A 390 6.17 18.17 -2.39
CA PRO A 390 4.96 17.87 -3.15
C PRO A 390 3.66 18.12 -2.38
N ARG A 391 3.60 17.73 -1.11
CA ARG A 391 2.41 17.95 -0.27
C ARG A 391 2.00 19.42 -0.16
N ASP A 392 2.98 20.33 -0.02
CA ASP A 392 2.68 21.75 0.16
C ASP A 392 2.21 22.37 -1.16
N PHE A 393 2.87 22.00 -2.27
CA PHE A 393 2.40 22.39 -3.61
C PHE A 393 0.98 21.88 -3.89
N VAL A 394 0.71 20.58 -3.71
CA VAL A 394 -0.61 19.99 -3.98
C VAL A 394 -1.70 20.68 -3.15
N TYR A 395 -1.43 20.97 -1.88
CA TYR A 395 -2.36 21.67 -1.01
C TYR A 395 -2.75 23.05 -1.53
N ASN A 396 -1.77 23.89 -1.84
CA ASN A 396 -2.01 25.25 -2.32
C ASN A 396 -2.64 25.24 -3.72
N TYR A 397 -2.13 24.39 -4.62
CA TYR A 397 -2.61 24.36 -6.00
C TYR A 397 -4.03 23.80 -6.14
N CYS A 398 -4.42 22.80 -5.35
CA CYS A 398 -5.81 22.32 -5.34
C CYS A 398 -6.80 23.41 -4.94
N ARG A 399 -6.44 24.27 -3.98
CA ARG A 399 -7.25 25.42 -3.60
C ARG A 399 -7.31 26.45 -4.70
N LEU A 400 -6.18 26.74 -5.35
CA LEU A 400 -6.15 27.66 -6.47
C LEU A 400 -7.09 27.19 -7.59
N LEU A 401 -7.04 25.91 -7.94
CA LEU A 401 -7.93 25.30 -8.94
C LEU A 401 -9.42 25.41 -8.56
N ASP A 402 -9.76 25.37 -7.26
CA ASP A 402 -11.14 25.57 -6.80
C ASP A 402 -11.64 27.00 -7.05
N HIS A 403 -10.75 28.00 -6.97
CA HIS A 403 -11.07 29.38 -7.36
C HIS A 403 -11.14 29.55 -8.88
N GLN A 404 -10.22 28.96 -9.64
CA GLN A 404 -10.16 29.06 -11.11
C GLN A 404 -11.43 28.52 -11.79
N LYS A 405 -12.17 27.63 -11.12
CA LYS A 405 -13.49 27.15 -11.57
C LYS A 405 -14.54 28.27 -11.70
N LEU A 406 -14.45 29.33 -10.89
CA LEU A 406 -15.42 30.43 -10.88
C LEU A 406 -15.09 31.50 -11.93
N GLY A 407 -13.82 31.56 -12.35
CA GLY A 407 -13.30 32.46 -13.35
C GLY A 407 -11.79 32.25 -13.45
N GLU A 408 -11.29 31.99 -14.65
CA GLU A 408 -9.88 31.73 -14.89
C GLU A 408 -9.08 33.03 -14.87
N ALA A 409 -7.96 33.04 -14.14
CA ALA A 409 -7.10 34.20 -13.98
C ALA A 409 -5.64 33.78 -13.85
N SER A 410 -4.78 34.47 -14.58
CA SER A 410 -3.32 34.32 -14.50
C SER A 410 -2.79 35.15 -13.34
N LEU A 411 -2.12 34.50 -12.39
CA LEU A 411 -1.56 35.16 -11.21
C LEU A 411 -0.25 35.87 -11.55
N SER A 412 -0.08 37.09 -11.02
CA SER A 412 1.24 37.70 -10.91
C SER A 412 2.04 37.04 -9.77
N PRO A 413 3.38 37.22 -9.73
CA PRO A 413 4.18 36.73 -8.61
C PRO A 413 3.73 37.28 -7.24
N GLN A 414 3.24 38.52 -7.18
CA GLN A 414 2.75 39.13 -5.94
C GLN A 414 1.44 38.49 -5.49
N ASP A 415 0.52 38.25 -6.43
CA ASP A 415 -0.77 37.60 -6.15
C ASP A 415 -0.57 36.15 -5.70
N ALA A 416 0.39 35.44 -6.30
CA ALA A 416 0.75 34.09 -5.88
C ALA A 416 1.28 34.07 -4.44
N GLU A 417 2.15 35.01 -4.05
CA GLU A 417 2.62 35.13 -2.67
C GLU A 417 1.50 35.50 -1.69
N GLN A 418 0.57 36.37 -2.09
CA GLN A 418 -0.60 36.68 -1.29
C GLN A 418 -1.50 35.44 -1.13
N PHE A 419 -1.75 34.72 -2.21
CA PHE A 419 -2.56 33.50 -2.23
C PHE A 419 -1.99 32.42 -1.31
N VAL A 420 -0.67 32.18 -1.30
CA VAL A 420 -0.06 31.21 -0.37
C VAL A 420 -0.29 31.59 1.10
N LYS A 421 -0.43 32.89 1.41
CA LYS A 421 -0.68 33.38 2.78
C LYS A 421 -2.16 33.31 3.18
N SER A 422 -3.07 33.78 2.31
CA SER A 422 -4.49 33.95 2.61
C SER A 422 -5.39 32.86 2.06
N HIS A 423 -4.98 32.18 0.98
CA HIS A 423 -5.83 31.37 0.09
C HIS A 423 -6.97 32.15 -0.55
N GLU A 424 -6.78 33.44 -0.78
CA GLU A 424 -7.70 34.31 -1.48
C GLU A 424 -6.99 34.87 -2.72
N ILE A 425 -7.67 34.87 -3.87
CA ILE A 425 -7.18 35.57 -5.06
C ILE A 425 -7.49 37.06 -4.85
N PRO A 426 -6.52 37.98 -5.01
CA PRO A 426 -6.78 39.41 -4.95
C PRO A 426 -7.88 39.78 -5.95
N GLU A 427 -8.84 40.60 -5.53
CA GLU A 427 -9.78 41.20 -6.47
C GLU A 427 -8.96 42.01 -7.47
N THR A 428 -8.96 41.62 -8.74
CA THR A 428 -8.52 42.51 -9.80
C THR A 428 -9.44 43.72 -9.71
N GLU A 429 -8.92 44.87 -9.31
CA GLU A 429 -9.61 46.13 -9.58
C GLU A 429 -9.88 46.11 -11.09
N ASP A 430 -11.15 45.99 -11.47
CA ASP A 430 -11.58 46.17 -12.85
C ASP A 430 -11.01 47.52 -13.29
N GLU A 431 -9.98 47.53 -14.14
CA GLU A 431 -9.53 48.76 -14.78
C GLU A 431 -10.71 49.27 -15.62
N GLU A 432 -11.30 50.38 -15.15
CA GLU A 432 -12.46 51.08 -15.71
C GLU A 432 -12.44 51.31 -17.23
#